data_AF-A0A3B0TYE6-F1
#
_entry.id   AF-A0A3B0TYE6-F1
#
_cell.length_a   1.000
_cell.length_b   1.000
_cell.length_c   1.000
_cell.angle_alpha   90.00
_cell.angle_beta   90.00
_cell.angle_gamma   90.00
#
_symmetry.space_group_name_H-M   'P 1'
#
loop_
_entity.id
_entity.type
_entity.pdbx_description
1 polymer ?
#
loop_
_entity_poly.entity_id
_entity_poly.type
_entity_poly.pdbx_seq_one_letter_code
_entity_poly.pdbx_strand_id
1 'polypeptide(L)' 'EVKQFSKLTMGWCINCHKTTEVDMKNNDYYKNIHDQLSKKYGIEKVTVAQMGGQECGKCHY' A
#
# COMPACT_ATOMS: atom_id res chain seq x y z
N GLU A 1 15.39 -13.85 -23.04
CA GLU A 1 15.91 -12.49 -22.74
C GLU A 1 15.02 -11.86 -21.68
N VAL A 2 15.57 -11.29 -20.61
CA VAL A 2 14.79 -10.63 -19.54
C VAL A 2 14.65 -9.15 -19.89
N LYS A 3 13.42 -8.63 -19.91
CA LYS A 3 13.13 -7.23 -20.22
C LYS A 3 12.31 -6.60 -19.11
N GLN A 4 12.57 -5.32 -18.85
CA GLN A 4 11.84 -4.54 -17.87
C GLN A 4 10.43 -4.22 -18.41
N PHE A 5 9.41 -4.81 -17.78
CA PHE A 5 8.00 -4.64 -18.19
C PHE A 5 7.40 -3.29 -17.76
N SER A 6 7.87 -2.74 -16.63
CA SER A 6 7.29 -1.54 -16.01
C SER A 6 8.32 -0.41 -15.90
N LYS A 7 7.87 0.85 -15.93
CA LYS A 7 8.77 2.02 -15.89
C LYS A 7 9.54 2.16 -14.57
N LEU A 8 9.03 1.62 -13.45
CA LEU A 8 9.66 1.67 -12.12
C LEU A 8 10.06 3.09 -11.65
N THR A 9 9.38 4.13 -12.17
CA THR A 9 9.58 5.50 -11.71
C THR A 9 8.85 5.73 -10.38
N MET A 10 9.21 6.77 -9.64
CA MET A 10 8.52 7.13 -8.40
C MET A 10 7.00 7.27 -8.59
N GLY A 11 6.57 7.90 -9.69
CA GLY A 11 5.15 8.02 -10.03
C GLY A 11 4.47 6.67 -10.28
N TRP A 12 5.19 5.70 -10.85
CA TRP A 12 4.69 4.33 -10.98
C TRP A 12 4.50 3.66 -9.61
N CYS A 13 5.47 3.81 -8.70
CA CYS A 13 5.38 3.28 -7.34
C CYS A 13 4.19 3.88 -6.55
N ILE A 14 4.05 5.21 -6.57
CA ILE A 14 2.95 5.91 -5.87
C ILE A 14 1.59 5.47 -6.40
N ASN A 15 1.44 5.38 -7.73
CA ASN A 15 0.17 4.96 -8.33
C ASN A 15 -0.18 3.54 -7.91
N CYS A 16 0.77 2.60 -7.98
CA CYS A 16 0.57 1.24 -7.52
C CYS A 16 0.14 1.20 -6.04
N HIS A 17 0.80 1.95 -5.16
CA HIS A 17 0.47 2.01 -3.73
C HIS A 17 -0.88 2.66 -3.41
N LYS A 18 -1.41 3.49 -4.32
CA LYS A 18 -2.74 4.13 -4.18
C LYS A 18 -3.86 3.21 -4.64
N THR A 19 -3.63 2.43 -5.69
CA THR A 19 -4.70 1.64 -6.34
C THR A 19 -4.70 0.18 -5.92
N THR A 20 -3.58 -0.35 -5.44
CA THR A 20 -3.44 -1.76 -5.10
C THR A 20 -3.79 -1.98 -3.64
N GLU A 21 -4.66 -2.95 -3.42
CA GLU A 21 -5.10 -3.38 -2.09
C GLU A 21 -4.02 -4.24 -1.44
N VAL A 22 -3.81 -4.05 -0.14
CA VAL A 22 -2.91 -4.89 0.63
C VAL A 22 -3.57 -6.26 0.84
N ASP A 23 -2.87 -7.34 0.52
CA ASP A 23 -3.36 -8.68 0.81
C ASP A 23 -3.26 -8.94 2.32
N MET A 24 -4.43 -9.12 2.94
CA MET A 24 -4.59 -9.37 4.36
C MET A 24 -4.83 -10.86 4.66
N LYS A 25 -4.89 -11.72 3.63
CA LYS A 25 -5.12 -13.16 3.83
C LYS A 25 -3.93 -13.75 4.60
N ASN A 26 -4.22 -14.23 5.82
CA ASN A 26 -3.26 -14.87 6.73
C ASN A 26 -2.19 -13.94 7.32
N ASN A 27 -2.50 -12.65 7.51
CA ASN A 27 -1.57 -11.72 8.14
C ASN A 27 -2.10 -11.17 9.47
N ASP A 28 -1.84 -11.91 10.55
CA ASP A 28 -2.28 -11.56 11.92
C ASP A 28 -1.67 -10.24 12.41
N TYR A 29 -0.49 -9.87 11.92
CA TYR A 29 0.18 -8.63 12.29
C TYR A 29 -0.59 -7.38 11.84
N TYR A 30 -1.14 -7.38 10.62
CA TYR A 30 -1.85 -6.23 10.08
C TYR A 30 -3.34 -6.21 10.43
N LYS A 31 -3.91 -7.29 11.01
CA LYS A 31 -5.34 -7.39 11.31
C LYS A 31 -5.87 -6.21 12.14
N ASN A 32 -5.15 -5.86 13.21
CA ASN A 32 -5.53 -4.74 14.07
C ASN A 32 -5.45 -3.39 13.34
N ILE A 33 -4.44 -3.21 12.49
CA ILE A 33 -4.23 -1.98 11.72
C ILE A 33 -5.33 -1.85 10.67
N HIS A 34 -5.68 -2.95 10.00
CA HIS A 34 -6.78 -2.98 9.04
C HIS A 34 -8.11 -2.65 9.70
N ASP A 35 -8.47 -3.29 10.82
CA ASP A 35 -9.73 -2.99 11.51
C ASP A 35 -9.83 -1.52 11.94
N GLN A 36 -8.72 -0.94 12.40
CA GLN A 36 -8.68 0.48 12.78
C GLN A 36 -8.85 1.41 11.55
N LEU A 37 -8.12 1.13 10.46
CA LEU A 37 -8.17 1.95 9.26
C LEU A 37 -9.51 1.79 8.52
N SER A 38 -10.01 0.57 8.40
CA SER A 38 -11.31 0.26 7.80
C SER A 38 -12.46 0.95 8.54
N LYS A 39 -12.44 0.94 9.88
CA LYS A 39 -13.41 1.70 10.70
C LYS A 39 -13.25 3.22 10.56
N LYS A 40 -12.02 3.72 10.53
CA LYS A 40 -11.74 5.17 10.45
C LYS A 40 -12.15 5.77 9.11
N TYR A 41 -11.91 5.05 8.01
CA TYR A 41 -12.15 5.53 6.65
C TYR A 41 -13.45 4.98 6.04
N GLY A 42 -14.14 4.05 6.70
CA GLY A 42 -15.38 3.46 6.21
C GLY A 42 -15.19 2.61 4.95
N ILE A 43 -14.01 2.00 4.79
CA ILE A 43 -13.61 1.22 3.61
C ILE A 43 -13.33 -0.23 3.99
N GLU A 44 -13.70 -1.19 3.16
CA GLU A 44 -13.38 -2.61 3.38
C GLU A 44 -11.95 -2.97 2.94
N LYS A 45 -11.38 -2.19 2.02
CA LYS A 45 -10.09 -2.48 1.38
C LYS A 45 -9.12 -1.36 1.69
N VAL A 46 -7.99 -1.73 2.31
CA VAL A 46 -6.94 -0.78 2.71
C VAL A 46 -5.78 -0.86 1.73
N THR A 47 -5.30 0.29 1.28
CA THR A 47 -4.14 0.41 0.39
C THR A 47 -2.89 0.83 1.15
N VAL A 48 -1.72 0.64 0.55
CA VAL A 48 -0.43 1.05 1.15
C VAL A 48 -0.40 2.54 1.43
N ALA A 49 -1.03 3.37 0.59
CA ALA A 49 -1.18 4.80 0.82
C ALA A 49 -1.93 5.10 2.14
N GLN A 50 -3.00 4.35 2.46
CA GLN A 50 -3.80 4.54 3.68
C GLN A 50 -3.09 4.04 4.94
N MET A 51 -2.14 3.12 4.81
CA MET A 51 -1.23 2.70 5.89
C MET A 51 -0.05 3.67 6.10
N GLY A 52 -0.04 4.81 5.38
CA GLY A 52 1.01 5.82 5.47
C GLY A 52 2.24 5.52 4.62
N GLY A 53 2.12 4.73 3.54
CA GLY A 53 3.18 4.52 2.55
C GLY A 53 3.38 5.67 1.56
N GLN A 54 2.77 6.83 1.83
CA GLN A 54 2.97 8.09 1.09
C GLN A 54 3.92 9.05 1.85
N GLU A 55 4.38 8.66 3.03
CA GLU A 55 5.34 9.43 3.82
C GLU A 55 6.72 9.41 3.14
N CYS A 56 7.30 10.59 2.91
CA CYS A 56 8.60 10.72 2.25
C CYS A 56 9.67 9.87 2.96
N GLY A 57 9.73 9.94 4.29
CA GLY A 57 10.70 9.24 5.13
C GLY A 57 10.65 7.72 5.10
N LYS A 58 9.55 7.13 4.62
CA LYS A 58 9.44 5.67 4.49
C LYS A 58 10.05 5.12 3.20
N CYS A 59 10.28 6.01 2.23
CA CYS A 59 10.80 5.66 0.91
C CYS A 59 12.14 6.36 0.61
N HIS A 60 12.31 7.56 1.16
CA HIS A 60 13.47 8.43 1.03
C HIS A 60 13.90 8.81 2.44
N TYR A 61 15.02 8.25 2.89
CA TYR A 61 15.61 8.58 4.17
C TYR A 61 16.01 10.06 4.23
#